data_AF-A0A2J6J8E4-F1
#
_entry.id   AF-A0A2J6J8E4-F1
#
_cell.length_a   1.000
_cell.length_b   1.000
_cell.length_c   1.000
_cell.angle_alpha   90.00
_cell.angle_beta   90.00
_cell.angle_gamma   90.00
#
_symmetry.space_group_name_H-M   'P 1'
#
loop_
_entity.id
_entity.type
_entity.pdbx_description
1 polymer ?
#
loop_
_entity_poly.entity_id
_entity_poly.type
_entity_poly.pdbx_seq_one_letter_code
_entity_poly.pdbx_strand_id
1 'polypeptide(L)'
;MSQGIAKKCRRWIYGALLLVFFAGCAGTGPASFQDGQQFFQAGNYDRAVVAYTKAVEESPDNPEYMMRLSFAKARAAMTHKERAEQLMEEELYEKALTEYQIAAQLDSTIEASAVGIDVARDHVEAVKLVAEGEEFLLKRRVNQAKKAADLALQFV
;
A
#
# COMPACT_ATOMS: atom_id res chain seq x y z
N MET A 1 -46.12 -1.63 -59.51
CA MET A 1 -45.56 -2.48 -58.42
C MET A 1 -44.14 -2.06 -57.98
N SER A 2 -43.80 -0.75 -57.92
CA SER A 2 -42.42 -0.28 -57.63
C SER A 2 -42.20 0.26 -56.19
N GLN A 3 -43.28 0.62 -55.47
CA GLN A 3 -43.22 1.28 -54.16
C GLN A 3 -42.89 0.36 -52.95
N GLY A 4 -42.79 -0.96 -53.16
CA GLY A 4 -42.62 -1.95 -52.09
C GLY A 4 -41.17 -2.21 -51.69
N ILE A 5 -40.22 -2.03 -52.60
CA ILE A 5 -38.81 -2.39 -52.42
C ILE A 5 -38.07 -1.31 -51.60
N ALA A 6 -38.37 -0.03 -51.84
CA ALA A 6 -37.74 1.11 -51.14
C ALA A 6 -38.06 1.13 -49.62
N LYS A 7 -39.27 0.71 -49.22
CA LYS A 7 -39.67 0.65 -47.81
C LYS A 7 -38.97 -0.49 -47.05
N LYS A 8 -38.67 -1.60 -47.74
CA LYS A 8 -37.90 -2.72 -47.18
C LYS A 8 -36.44 -2.32 -46.94
N CYS A 9 -35.77 -1.70 -47.92
CA CYS A 9 -34.40 -1.22 -47.73
C CYS A 9 -34.28 -0.19 -46.59
N ARG A 10 -35.22 0.75 -46.51
CA ARG A 10 -35.22 1.76 -45.43
C ARG A 10 -35.47 1.14 -44.05
N ARG A 11 -36.33 0.13 -43.94
CA ARG A 11 -36.56 -0.61 -42.68
C ARG A 11 -35.35 -1.47 -42.26
N TRP A 12 -34.62 -2.01 -43.22
CA TRP A 12 -33.39 -2.77 -42.98
C TRP A 12 -32.22 -1.86 -42.57
N ILE A 13 -32.13 -0.65 -43.13
CA ILE A 13 -31.13 0.35 -42.71
C ILE A 13 -31.38 0.78 -41.26
N TYR A 14 -32.62 1.07 -40.87
CA TYR A 14 -32.94 1.39 -39.47
C TYR A 14 -32.76 0.20 -38.52
N GLY A 15 -33.03 -1.04 -38.97
CA GLY A 15 -32.77 -2.26 -38.19
C GLY A 15 -31.28 -2.53 -37.98
N ALA A 16 -30.44 -2.23 -38.96
CA ALA A 16 -28.98 -2.34 -38.86
C ALA A 16 -28.37 -1.20 -38.01
N LEU A 17 -28.91 0.01 -38.09
CA LEU A 17 -28.45 1.15 -37.29
C LEU A 17 -28.75 1.01 -35.79
N LEU A 18 -29.82 0.28 -35.43
CA LEU A 18 -30.25 0.07 -34.03
C LEU A 18 -29.44 -1.04 -33.33
N LEU A 19 -28.74 -1.90 -34.08
CA LEU A 19 -27.93 -3.00 -33.55
C LEU A 19 -26.50 -2.57 -33.19
N VAL A 20 -26.03 -1.42 -33.69
CA VAL A 20 -24.71 -0.86 -33.38
C VAL A 20 -24.68 -0.13 -32.03
N PHE A 21 -25.83 0.19 -31.45
CA PHE A 21 -25.92 0.99 -30.21
C PHE A 21 -25.69 0.19 -28.93
N PHE A 22 -25.69 -1.15 -28.98
CA PHE A 22 -25.44 -2.01 -27.81
C PHE A 22 -24.03 -2.63 -27.77
N ALA A 23 -23.14 -2.24 -28.68
CA ALA A 23 -21.71 -2.62 -28.63
C ALA A 23 -20.86 -1.65 -27.77
N GLY A 24 -21.50 -0.94 -26.84
CA GLY A 24 -20.85 0.01 -25.93
C GLY A 24 -20.36 -0.66 -24.64
N CYS A 25 -19.05 -0.90 -24.57
CA CYS A 25 -18.23 -1.03 -23.36
C CYS A 25 -18.46 -2.23 -22.42
N ALA A 26 -18.27 -3.45 -22.92
CA ALA A 26 -17.88 -4.56 -22.05
C ALA A 26 -16.37 -4.43 -21.69
N GLY A 27 -16.05 -3.89 -20.52
CA GLY A 27 -14.87 -4.27 -19.74
C GLY A 27 -13.46 -3.98 -20.27
N THR A 28 -13.24 -2.97 -21.11
CA THR A 28 -11.89 -2.57 -21.54
C THR A 28 -11.21 -1.63 -20.55
N GLY A 29 -11.01 -2.09 -19.30
CA GLY A 29 -10.04 -1.43 -18.43
C GLY A 29 -8.61 -1.87 -18.79
N PRO A 30 -7.58 -1.10 -18.42
CA PRO A 30 -6.19 -1.56 -18.50
C PRO A 30 -6.02 -2.95 -17.90
N ALA A 31 -5.15 -3.78 -18.50
CA ALA A 31 -4.78 -5.07 -17.92
C ALA A 31 -4.27 -4.92 -16.47
N SER A 32 -3.55 -3.81 -16.20
CA SER A 32 -3.08 -3.41 -14.87
C SER A 32 -4.19 -3.27 -13.84
N PHE A 33 -5.39 -2.85 -14.24
CA PHE A 33 -6.55 -2.77 -13.34
C PHE A 33 -7.06 -4.15 -12.94
N GLN A 34 -7.16 -5.07 -13.90
CA GLN A 34 -7.61 -6.44 -13.65
C GLN A 34 -6.61 -7.19 -12.76
N ASP A 35 -5.30 -7.03 -13.02
CA ASP A 35 -4.24 -7.57 -12.17
C ASP A 35 -4.35 -7.02 -10.73
N GLY A 36 -4.58 -5.71 -10.59
CA GLY A 36 -4.81 -5.08 -9.30
C GLY A 36 -5.99 -5.69 -8.53
N GLN A 37 -7.09 -5.97 -9.23
CA GLN A 37 -8.25 -6.65 -8.63
C GLN A 37 -7.91 -8.07 -8.18
N GLN A 38 -7.19 -8.83 -8.99
CA GLN A 38 -6.79 -10.19 -8.64
C GLN A 38 -5.84 -10.20 -7.42
N PHE A 39 -4.82 -9.34 -7.41
CA PHE A 39 -3.91 -9.25 -6.27
C PHE A 39 -4.63 -8.79 -5.00
N PHE A 40 -5.53 -7.81 -5.11
CA PHE A 40 -6.30 -7.33 -3.97
C PHE A 40 -7.20 -8.43 -3.39
N GLN A 41 -7.89 -9.20 -4.24
CA GLN A 41 -8.72 -10.33 -3.80
C GLN A 41 -7.89 -11.46 -3.19
N ALA A 42 -6.65 -11.66 -3.67
CA ALA A 42 -5.71 -12.62 -3.12
C ALA A 42 -5.03 -12.15 -1.82
N GLY A 43 -5.33 -10.94 -1.33
CA GLY A 43 -4.68 -10.35 -0.15
C GLY A 43 -3.24 -9.85 -0.39
N ASN A 44 -2.76 -9.89 -1.64
CA ASN A 44 -1.44 -9.40 -2.02
C ASN A 44 -1.49 -7.88 -2.24
N TYR A 45 -1.72 -7.13 -1.16
CA TYR A 45 -2.02 -5.70 -1.24
C TYR A 45 -0.88 -4.87 -1.85
N ASP A 46 0.39 -5.20 -1.60
CA ASP A 46 1.52 -4.47 -2.20
C ASP A 46 1.54 -4.58 -3.72
N ARG A 47 1.30 -5.79 -4.24
CA ARG A 47 1.20 -6.01 -5.69
C ARG A 47 -0.04 -5.33 -6.25
N ALA A 48 -1.14 -5.30 -5.49
CA ALA A 48 -2.32 -4.56 -5.88
C ALA A 48 -2.05 -3.05 -5.97
N VAL A 49 -1.32 -2.47 -5.01
CA VAL A 49 -0.89 -1.06 -5.06
C VAL A 49 -0.08 -0.79 -6.32
N VAL A 50 0.90 -1.64 -6.66
CA VAL A 50 1.70 -1.47 -7.88
C VAL A 50 0.83 -1.54 -9.14
N ALA A 51 -0.06 -2.53 -9.23
CA ALA A 51 -0.91 -2.72 -10.41
C ALA A 51 -1.94 -1.60 -10.57
N TYR A 52 -2.61 -1.18 -9.49
CA TYR A 52 -3.52 -0.04 -9.52
C TYR A 52 -2.81 1.29 -9.75
N THR A 53 -1.55 1.46 -9.29
CA THR A 53 -0.75 2.66 -9.60
C THR A 53 -0.56 2.78 -11.10
N LYS A 54 -0.19 1.69 -11.78
CA LYS A 54 -0.10 1.67 -13.26
C LYS A 54 -1.45 1.98 -13.92
N ALA A 55 -2.55 1.42 -13.42
CA ALA A 55 -3.87 1.71 -13.96
C ALA A 55 -4.24 3.20 -13.83
N VAL A 56 -3.88 3.85 -12.71
CA VAL A 56 -4.06 5.30 -12.52
C VAL A 56 -3.13 6.10 -13.44
N GLU A 57 -1.88 5.68 -13.64
CA GLU A 57 -0.95 6.34 -14.57
C GLU A 57 -1.45 6.28 -16.03
N GLU A 58 -2.06 5.16 -16.43
CA GLU A 58 -2.64 4.97 -17.76
C GLU A 58 -3.95 5.75 -17.96
N SER A 59 -4.71 5.98 -16.88
CA SER A 59 -5.99 6.70 -16.92
C SER A 59 -6.20 7.53 -15.65
N PRO A 60 -5.53 8.70 -15.54
CA PRO A 60 -5.55 9.51 -14.31
C PRO A 60 -6.93 10.07 -13.97
N ASP A 61 -7.78 10.28 -14.97
CA ASP A 61 -9.12 10.85 -14.81
C ASP A 61 -10.17 9.79 -14.43
N ASN A 62 -9.79 8.53 -14.24
CA ASN A 62 -10.72 7.47 -13.85
C ASN A 62 -10.86 7.40 -12.31
N PRO A 63 -11.99 7.85 -11.74
CA PRO A 63 -12.18 7.87 -10.29
C PRO A 63 -12.22 6.46 -9.67
N GLU A 64 -12.62 5.43 -10.43
CA GLU A 64 -12.62 4.05 -9.93
C GLU A 64 -11.18 3.58 -9.66
N TYR A 65 -10.23 3.89 -10.55
CA TYR A 65 -8.84 3.44 -10.38
C TYR A 65 -8.18 4.13 -9.21
N MET A 66 -8.41 5.43 -9.05
CA MET A 66 -7.94 6.19 -7.89
C MET A 66 -8.52 5.64 -6.57
N MET A 67 -9.82 5.35 -6.55
CA MET A 67 -10.48 4.76 -5.39
C MET A 67 -9.90 3.38 -5.06
N ARG A 68 -9.69 2.53 -6.06
CA ARG A 68 -9.14 1.18 -5.87
C ARG A 68 -7.69 1.21 -5.40
N LEU A 69 -6.89 2.13 -5.91
CA LEU A 69 -5.54 2.38 -5.42
C LEU A 69 -5.55 2.82 -3.95
N SER A 70 -6.44 3.74 -3.58
CA SER A 70 -6.58 4.20 -2.19
C SER A 70 -6.92 3.04 -1.24
N PHE A 71 -7.89 2.20 -1.61
CA PHE A 71 -8.22 1.01 -0.80
C PHE A 71 -7.07 0.00 -0.71
N ALA A 72 -6.32 -0.21 -1.80
CA ALA A 72 -5.15 -1.07 -1.79
C ALA A 72 -4.06 -0.53 -0.85
N LYS A 73 -3.79 0.77 -0.90
CA LYS A 73 -2.82 1.42 -0.01
C LYS A 73 -3.22 1.32 1.46
N ALA A 74 -4.48 1.60 1.79
CA ALA A 74 -4.99 1.47 3.15
C ALA A 74 -4.86 0.03 3.67
N ARG A 75 -5.18 -0.97 2.83
CA ARG A 75 -5.05 -2.39 3.19
C ARG A 75 -3.60 -2.82 3.38
N ALA A 76 -2.71 -2.43 2.46
CA ALA A 76 -1.28 -2.70 2.58
C ALA A 76 -0.70 -2.05 3.84
N ALA A 77 -1.06 -0.78 4.11
CA ALA A 77 -0.62 -0.06 5.29
C ALA A 77 -1.02 -0.77 6.60
N MET A 78 -2.26 -1.27 6.70
CA MET A 78 -2.70 -2.08 7.85
C MET A 78 -1.88 -3.37 7.99
N THR A 79 -1.62 -4.08 6.90
CA THR A 79 -0.80 -5.32 6.94
C THR A 79 0.63 -5.05 7.39
N HIS A 80 1.26 -3.98 6.89
CA HIS A 80 2.59 -3.57 7.32
C HIS A 80 2.60 -3.16 8.80
N LYS A 81 1.56 -2.47 9.27
CA LYS A 81 1.41 -2.13 10.69
C LYS A 81 1.28 -3.37 11.57
N GLU A 82 0.42 -4.31 11.22
CA GLU A 82 0.25 -5.57 11.98
C GLU A 82 1.56 -6.35 12.04
N ARG A 83 2.32 -6.36 10.94
CA ARG A 83 3.65 -6.97 10.90
C ARG A 83 4.65 -6.24 11.79
N ALA A 84 4.61 -4.91 11.82
CA ALA A 84 5.45 -4.12 12.71
C ALA A 84 5.15 -4.44 14.18
N GLU A 85 3.86 -4.55 14.55
CA GLU A 85 3.44 -4.93 15.91
C GLU A 85 3.97 -6.32 16.30
N GLN A 86 3.91 -7.30 15.40
CA GLN A 86 4.52 -8.62 15.64
C GLN A 86 6.04 -8.55 15.84
N LEU A 87 6.73 -7.73 15.03
CA LEU A 87 8.17 -7.55 15.15
C LEU A 87 8.56 -6.81 16.44
N MET A 88 7.69 -5.94 16.96
CA MET A 88 7.88 -5.32 18.28
C MET A 88 7.82 -6.38 19.39
N GLU A 89 6.88 -7.33 19.31
CA GLU A 89 6.77 -8.45 20.26
C GLU A 89 7.98 -9.41 20.17
N GLU A 90 8.58 -9.54 18.99
CA GLU A 90 9.81 -10.30 18.77
C GLU A 90 11.10 -9.52 19.13
N GLU A 91 10.98 -8.30 19.66
CA GLU A 91 12.09 -7.37 19.97
C GLU A 91 12.98 -7.03 18.75
N LEU A 92 12.46 -7.23 17.54
CA LEU A 92 13.13 -6.91 16.27
C LEU A 92 12.85 -5.45 15.86
N TYR A 93 13.22 -4.52 16.74
CA TYR A 93 12.81 -3.11 16.66
C TYR A 93 13.21 -2.39 15.37
N GLU A 94 14.39 -2.67 14.80
CA GLU A 94 14.79 -2.05 13.52
C GLU A 94 13.89 -2.46 12.36
N LYS A 95 13.48 -3.74 12.33
CA LYS A 95 12.55 -4.25 11.32
C LYS A 95 11.15 -3.70 11.55
N ALA A 96 10.69 -3.66 12.81
CA ALA A 96 9.42 -3.06 13.17
C ALA A 96 9.33 -1.58 12.75
N LEU A 97 10.38 -0.81 13.02
CA LEU A 97 10.49 0.60 12.60
C LEU A 97 10.35 0.74 11.08
N THR A 98 11.01 -0.13 10.31
CA THR A 98 10.92 -0.12 8.85
C THR A 98 9.48 -0.41 8.38
N GLU A 99 8.83 -1.41 8.95
CA GLU A 99 7.45 -1.78 8.62
C GLU A 99 6.45 -0.67 8.97
N TYR A 100 6.60 0.00 10.13
CA TYR A 100 5.79 1.18 10.46
C TYR A 100 6.01 2.34 9.49
N GLN A 101 7.24 2.58 9.05
CA GLN A 101 7.53 3.62 8.06
C GLN A 101 6.87 3.33 6.71
N ILE A 102 6.88 2.06 6.27
CA ILE A 102 6.19 1.64 5.05
C ILE A 102 4.68 1.89 5.19
N ALA A 103 4.09 1.50 6.33
CA ALA A 103 2.67 1.75 6.60
C ALA A 103 2.31 3.23 6.52
N ALA A 104 3.11 4.11 7.15
CA ALA A 104 2.90 5.55 7.11
C ALA A 104 3.06 6.18 5.71
N GLN A 105 3.95 5.64 4.87
CA GLN A 105 4.11 6.09 3.49
C GLN A 105 2.93 5.70 2.58
N LEU A 106 2.33 4.54 2.85
CA LEU A 106 1.18 4.04 2.09
C LEU A 106 -0.10 4.80 2.46
N ASP A 107 -0.32 5.01 3.76
CA ASP A 107 -1.47 5.73 4.28
C ASP A 107 -1.06 6.60 5.48
N SER A 108 -0.96 7.90 5.23
CA SER A 108 -0.58 8.90 6.23
C SER A 108 -1.67 9.13 7.29
N THR A 109 -2.89 8.62 7.09
CA THR A 109 -3.99 8.80 8.05
C THR A 109 -3.97 7.77 9.18
N ILE A 110 -3.13 6.73 9.07
CA ILE A 110 -2.91 5.78 10.15
C ILE A 110 -2.05 6.47 11.22
N GLU A 111 -2.72 7.23 12.08
CA GLU A 111 -2.14 7.97 13.21
C GLU A 111 -1.37 7.03 14.16
N ALA A 112 -1.81 5.77 14.27
CA ALA A 112 -1.14 4.73 15.03
C ALA A 112 0.26 4.36 14.47
N SER A 113 0.56 4.64 13.19
CA SER A 113 1.89 4.41 12.61
C SER A 113 2.90 5.44 13.11
N ALA A 114 2.51 6.70 13.35
CA ALA A 114 3.43 7.72 13.86
C ALA A 114 3.91 7.38 15.28
N VAL A 115 2.96 7.00 16.16
CA VAL A 115 3.29 6.54 17.52
C VAL A 115 4.16 5.27 17.46
N GLY A 116 3.82 4.30 16.61
CA GLY A 116 4.62 3.09 16.42
C GLY A 116 6.05 3.36 15.95
N ILE A 117 6.25 4.33 15.03
CA ILE A 117 7.59 4.77 14.58
C ILE A 117 8.40 5.33 15.75
N ASP A 118 7.81 6.22 16.56
CA ASP A 118 8.52 6.85 17.67
C ASP A 118 8.93 5.81 18.71
N VAL A 119 8.00 4.93 19.12
CA VAL A 119 8.26 3.84 20.07
C VAL A 119 9.34 2.89 19.53
N ALA A 120 9.21 2.41 18.29
CA ALA A 120 10.19 1.51 17.70
C ALA A 120 11.58 2.15 17.61
N ARG A 121 11.65 3.45 17.25
CA ARG A 121 12.92 4.21 17.19
C ARG A 121 13.56 4.34 18.57
N ASP A 122 12.78 4.61 19.60
CA ASP A 122 13.29 4.75 20.97
C ASP A 122 13.89 3.41 21.44
N HIS A 123 13.22 2.29 21.15
CA HIS A 123 13.77 0.96 21.42
C HIS A 123 15.07 0.66 20.63
N VAL A 124 15.14 1.04 19.35
CA VAL A 124 16.37 0.91 18.55
C VAL A 124 17.53 1.68 19.19
N GLU A 125 17.29 2.92 19.61
CA GLU A 125 18.34 3.74 20.23
C GLU A 125 18.74 3.19 21.61
N ALA A 126 17.78 2.71 22.41
CA ALA A 126 18.07 2.04 23.68
C ALA A 126 18.98 0.82 23.49
N VAL A 127 18.66 -0.06 22.54
CA VAL A 127 19.45 -1.27 22.24
C VAL A 127 20.86 -0.90 21.79
N LYS A 128 20.99 0.13 20.94
CA LYS A 128 22.29 0.62 20.49
C LYS A 128 23.14 1.16 21.65
N LEU A 129 22.55 1.95 22.54
CA LEU A 129 23.25 2.49 23.71
C LEU A 129 23.68 1.40 24.68
N VAL A 130 22.87 0.35 24.85
CA VAL A 130 23.26 -0.83 25.62
C VAL A 130 24.49 -1.50 25.00
N ALA A 131 24.49 -1.72 23.67
CA ALA A 131 25.63 -2.30 22.96
C ALA A 131 26.91 -1.44 23.08
N GLU A 132 26.80 -0.12 22.97
CA GLU A 132 27.91 0.81 23.21
C GLU A 132 28.42 0.72 24.67
N GLY A 133 27.50 0.61 25.63
CA GLY A 133 27.80 0.42 27.04
C GLY A 133 28.61 -0.86 27.28
N GLU A 134 28.20 -1.98 26.69
CA GLU A 134 28.92 -3.25 26.73
C GLU A 134 30.33 -3.14 26.14
N GLU A 135 30.47 -2.45 25.02
CA GLU A 135 31.77 -2.20 24.40
C GLU A 135 32.70 -1.39 25.34
N PHE A 136 32.17 -0.39 26.03
CA PHE A 136 32.93 0.36 27.03
C PHE A 136 33.35 -0.51 28.22
N LEU A 137 32.51 -1.45 28.66
CA LEU A 137 32.85 -2.41 29.72
C LEU A 137 34.00 -3.33 29.30
N LEU A 138 33.98 -3.85 28.07
CA LEU A 138 35.07 -4.65 27.52
C LEU A 138 36.41 -3.88 27.53
N LYS A 139 36.35 -2.56 27.29
CA LYS A 139 37.50 -1.65 27.35
C LYS A 139 37.84 -1.15 28.76
N ARG A 140 37.19 -1.66 29.81
CA ARG A 140 37.29 -1.22 31.22
C ARG A 140 36.97 0.26 31.45
N ARG A 141 36.20 0.88 30.56
CA ARG A 141 35.78 2.29 30.65
C ARG A 141 34.45 2.43 31.39
N VAL A 142 34.46 2.09 32.68
CA VAL A 142 33.25 1.97 33.52
C VAL A 142 32.42 3.26 33.57
N ASN A 143 33.05 4.43 33.63
CA ASN A 143 32.32 5.70 33.66
C ASN A 143 31.57 5.99 32.34
N GLN A 144 32.10 5.55 31.20
CA GLN A 144 31.44 5.71 29.90
C GLN A 144 30.30 4.71 29.75
N ALA A 145 30.53 3.46 30.16
CA ALA A 145 29.49 2.44 30.20
C ALA A 145 28.29 2.86 31.07
N LYS A 146 28.54 3.43 32.26
CA LYS A 146 27.48 3.95 33.12
C LYS A 146 26.65 5.05 32.43
N LYS A 147 27.32 6.00 31.77
CA LYS A 147 26.63 7.07 31.03
C LYS A 147 25.76 6.54 29.90
N ALA A 148 26.25 5.55 29.14
CA ALA A 148 25.49 4.93 28.07
C ALA A 148 24.24 4.22 28.62
N ALA A 149 24.37 3.50 29.74
CA ALA A 149 23.23 2.88 30.42
C ALA A 149 22.22 3.91 30.95
N ASP A 150 22.69 5.00 31.59
CA ASP A 150 21.83 6.08 32.08
C ASP A 150 21.05 6.77 30.93
N LEU A 151 21.64 6.84 29.73
CA LEU A 151 20.99 7.38 28.54
C LEU A 151 19.98 6.39 27.93
N ALA A 152 20.31 5.09 27.88
CA ALA A 152 19.41 4.06 27.37
C ALA A 152 18.08 4.01 28.15
N LEU A 153 18.13 4.23 29.47
CA LEU A 153 16.95 4.29 30.34
C LEU A 153 16.02 5.48 30.06
N GLN A 154 16.42 6.44 29.23
CA GLN A 154 15.54 7.57 28.85
C GLN A 154 14.60 7.19 27.70
N PHE A 155 14.85 6.06 27.04
CA PHE A 155 14.12 5.59 25.85
C PHE A 155 13.23 4.36 26.13
N VAL A 156 13.07 3.96 27.40
CA VAL A 156 12.27 2.82 27.86
C VAL A 156 11.31 3.28 28.96
#